data_AF-A0A7C9EW30-F1
#
_entry.id   AF-A0A7C9EW30-F1
#
_cell.length_a   1.000
_cell.length_b   1.000
_cell.length_c   1.000
_cell.angle_alpha   90.00
_cell.angle_beta   90.00
_cell.angle_gamma   90.00
#
_symmetry.space_group_name_H-M   'P 1'
#
loop_
_entity.id
_entity.type
_entity.pdbx_description
1 polymer ?
#
loop_
_entity_poly.entity_id
_entity_poly.type
_entity_poly.pdbx_seq_one_letter_code
_entity_poly.pdbx_strand_id
1 'polypeptide(L)'
;GGASDAKPAIESSPIRGEGATVEECQRMIERSLRTPMVKFLLENLEKSGCVVADNFIKAVNCTEQISGGYTRGEGIMVCSNYMNIQDEVNQVVIHELIHAYDDCRAAN
;
A
#
# COMPACT_ATOMS: atom_id res chain seq x y z
N GLY A 1 -28.44 36.90 -14.90
CA GLY A 1 -28.64 35.46 -15.14
C GLY A 1 -27.29 34.86 -15.41
N GLY A 2 -26.73 34.17 -14.41
CA GLY A 2 -25.44 33.48 -14.53
C GLY A 2 -25.70 32.05 -14.99
N ALA A 3 -25.02 31.65 -16.06
CA ALA A 3 -25.02 30.27 -16.53
C ALA A 3 -24.26 29.41 -15.51
N SER A 4 -24.91 28.34 -15.04
CA SER A 4 -24.32 27.35 -14.14
C SER A 4 -23.43 26.41 -14.95
N ASP A 5 -22.14 26.40 -14.64
CA ASP A 5 -21.20 25.37 -15.08
C ASP A 5 -21.57 24.02 -14.47
N ALA A 6 -22.21 23.16 -15.26
CA ALA A 6 -22.42 21.76 -14.89
C ALA A 6 -21.12 20.98 -15.16
N LYS A 7 -20.37 20.70 -14.08
CA LYS A 7 -19.23 19.77 -14.10
C LYS A 7 -19.74 18.34 -14.37
N PRO A 8 -19.20 17.60 -15.36
CA PRO A 8 -19.67 16.25 -15.63
C PRO A 8 -19.28 15.33 -14.47
N ALA A 9 -20.28 14.56 -14.00
CA ALA A 9 -20.09 13.47 -13.05
C ALA A 9 -19.19 12.42 -13.71
N ILE A 10 -18.08 12.09 -13.05
CA ILE A 10 -17.17 11.04 -13.48
C ILE A 10 -17.94 9.72 -13.44
N GLU A 11 -18.12 9.18 -14.65
CA GLU A 11 -18.73 7.91 -14.97
C GLU A 11 -18.14 6.80 -14.08
N SER A 12 -19.02 6.16 -13.30
CA SER A 12 -18.71 5.00 -12.48
C SER A 12 -18.15 3.90 -13.37
N SER A 13 -16.82 3.78 -13.36
CA SER A 13 -16.05 2.74 -14.02
C SER A 13 -16.56 1.34 -13.63
N PRO A 14 -16.44 0.35 -14.52
CA PRO A 14 -17.11 -0.94 -14.40
C PRO A 14 -16.67 -1.64 -13.11
N ILE A 15 -17.60 -2.40 -12.51
CA ILE A 15 -17.37 -3.31 -11.37
C ILE A 15 -15.97 -3.93 -11.54
N ARG A 16 -14.98 -3.41 -10.80
CA ARG A 16 -13.64 -4.00 -10.76
C ARG A 16 -13.88 -5.44 -10.32
N GLY A 17 -13.46 -6.41 -11.14
CA GLY A 17 -13.50 -7.81 -10.78
C GLY A 17 -12.98 -7.98 -9.36
N GLU A 18 -13.61 -8.89 -8.59
CA GLU A 18 -13.24 -9.20 -7.20
C GLU A 18 -11.73 -9.08 -7.05
N GLY A 19 -11.27 -8.20 -6.16
CA GLY A 19 -9.84 -8.07 -5.88
C GLY A 19 -9.22 -9.41 -5.51
N ALA A 20 -7.89 -9.48 -5.54
CA ALA A 20 -7.16 -10.68 -5.15
C ALA A 20 -7.63 -11.18 -3.77
N THR A 21 -7.60 -12.51 -3.60
CA THR A 21 -7.72 -13.10 -2.27
C THR A 21 -6.58 -12.60 -1.37
N VAL A 22 -6.77 -12.68 -0.04
CA VAL A 22 -5.73 -12.30 0.92
C VAL A 22 -4.45 -13.10 0.67
N GLU A 23 -4.58 -14.40 0.39
CA GLU A 23 -3.45 -15.29 0.12
C GLU A 23 -2.72 -14.94 -1.19
N GLU A 24 -3.45 -14.58 -2.24
CA GLU A 24 -2.84 -14.12 -3.50
C GLU A 24 -2.11 -12.80 -3.32
N CYS A 25 -2.74 -11.83 -2.66
CA CYS A 25 -2.12 -10.55 -2.37
C CYS A 25 -0.89 -10.73 -1.48
N GLN A 26 -0.91 -11.64 -0.50
CA GLN A 26 0.26 -11.94 0.32
C GLN A 26 1.43 -12.46 -0.53
N ARG A 27 1.19 -13.34 -1.51
CA ARG A 27 2.24 -13.77 -2.46
C ARG A 27 2.73 -12.61 -3.33
N MET A 28 1.88 -11.65 -3.68
CA MET A 28 2.28 -10.46 -4.40
C MET A 28 3.19 -9.57 -3.54
N ILE A 29 2.87 -9.39 -2.25
CA ILE A 29 3.72 -8.69 -1.29
C ILE A 29 5.09 -9.38 -1.18
N GLU A 30 5.13 -10.70 -1.03
CA GLU A 30 6.38 -11.48 -0.97
C GLU A 30 7.27 -11.27 -2.22
N ARG A 31 6.65 -11.11 -3.39
CA ARG A 31 7.36 -10.75 -4.63
C ARG A 31 7.86 -9.31 -4.59
N SER A 32 7.05 -8.37 -4.09
CA SER A 32 7.43 -6.96 -3.90
C SER A 32 8.68 -6.82 -3.03
N LEU A 33 8.80 -7.62 -1.96
CA LEU A 33 9.98 -7.67 -1.08
C LEU A 33 11.29 -7.99 -1.81
N ARG A 34 11.22 -8.58 -3.00
CA ARG A 34 12.40 -8.92 -3.81
C ARG A 34 12.85 -7.79 -4.73
N THR A 35 12.03 -6.75 -4.90
CA THR A 35 12.33 -5.63 -5.80
C THR A 35 13.43 -4.72 -5.21
N PRO A 36 14.30 -4.11 -6.04
CA PRO A 36 15.41 -3.30 -5.54
C PRO A 36 14.98 -2.13 -4.65
N MET A 37 13.88 -1.46 -4.99
CA MET A 37 13.38 -0.30 -4.24
C MET A 37 12.87 -0.69 -2.85
N VAL A 38 12.11 -1.78 -2.75
CA VAL A 38 11.60 -2.27 -1.45
C VAL A 38 12.74 -2.72 -0.55
N LYS A 39 13.71 -3.47 -1.10
CA LYS A 39 14.93 -3.85 -0.36
C LYS A 39 15.68 -2.64 0.15
N PHE A 40 15.90 -1.64 -0.70
CA PHE A 40 16.58 -0.41 -0.31
C PHE A 40 15.88 0.29 0.85
N LEU A 41 14.55 0.41 0.82
CA LEU A 41 13.79 1.06 1.90
C LEU A 41 13.86 0.27 3.21
N LEU A 42 13.72 -1.06 3.16
CA LEU A 42 13.83 -1.93 4.33
C LEU A 42 15.21 -1.84 4.99
N GLU A 43 16.29 -1.91 4.19
CA GLU A 43 17.65 -1.75 4.71
C GLU A 43 17.89 -0.38 5.36
N ASN A 44 17.30 0.68 4.81
CA ASN A 44 17.45 2.03 5.37
C ASN A 44 16.61 2.24 6.64
N LEU A 45 15.45 1.58 6.75
CA LEU A 45 14.68 1.52 7.99
C LEU A 45 15.51 0.87 9.11
N GLU A 46 16.10 -0.29 8.83
CA GLU A 46 16.96 -0.99 9.80
C GLU A 46 18.18 -0.14 10.19
N LYS A 47 18.86 0.48 9.22
CA LYS A 47 20.00 1.39 9.47
C LYS A 47 19.62 2.62 10.29
N SER A 48 18.36 3.06 10.19
CA SER A 48 17.83 4.19 10.95
C SER A 48 17.37 3.77 12.36
N GLY A 49 17.55 2.50 12.75
CA GLY A 49 17.19 1.99 14.07
C GLY A 49 15.74 1.52 14.19
N CYS A 50 15.00 1.43 13.07
CA CYS A 50 13.62 0.95 13.07
C CYS A 50 13.58 -0.52 12.69
N VAL A 51 13.19 -1.34 13.67
CA VAL A 51 13.05 -2.78 13.49
C VAL A 51 11.80 -3.07 12.67
N VAL A 52 12.00 -3.72 11.53
CA VAL A 52 10.93 -4.27 10.71
C VAL A 52 10.70 -5.72 11.17
N ALA A 53 9.57 -5.99 11.80
CA ALA A 53 9.24 -7.32 12.29
C ALA A 53 8.80 -8.26 11.15
N ASP A 54 8.85 -9.57 11.41
CA ASP A 54 8.19 -10.56 10.56
C ASP A 54 6.69 -10.23 10.50
N ASN A 55 6.12 -10.20 9.28
CA ASN A 55 4.75 -9.74 8.99
C ASN A 55 4.50 -8.23 9.15
N PHE A 56 5.54 -7.40 9.11
CA PHE A 56 5.37 -5.93 9.04
C PHE A 56 4.52 -5.48 7.85
N ILE A 57 4.44 -6.27 6.78
CA ILE A 57 3.60 -6.01 5.62
C ILE A 57 2.63 -7.18 5.43
N LYS A 58 1.32 -6.91 5.51
CA LYS A 58 0.27 -7.93 5.46
C LYS A 58 -0.85 -7.58 4.47
N ALA A 59 -1.37 -8.59 3.80
CA ALA A 59 -2.61 -8.50 3.04
C ALA A 59 -3.83 -8.60 3.97
N VAL A 60 -4.86 -7.78 3.74
CA VAL A 60 -6.14 -7.83 4.48
C VAL A 60 -7.31 -7.50 3.56
N ASN A 61 -8.52 -7.89 3.96
CA ASN A 61 -9.73 -7.35 3.36
C ASN A 61 -10.11 -6.02 4.03
N CYS A 62 -10.37 -5.01 3.22
CA CYS A 62 -10.76 -3.67 3.66
C CYS A 62 -12.21 -3.39 3.31
N THR A 63 -12.91 -2.69 4.20
CA THR A 63 -14.26 -2.18 3.95
C THR A 63 -14.24 -0.85 3.20
N GLU A 64 -13.18 -0.07 3.41
CA GLU A 64 -12.97 1.21 2.73
C GLU A 64 -12.18 1.02 1.44
N GLN A 65 -12.50 1.80 0.42
CA GLN A 65 -11.87 1.74 -0.89
C GLN A 65 -10.48 2.42 -0.89
N ILE A 66 -9.58 1.86 -0.10
CA ILE A 66 -8.17 2.25 0.00
C ILE A 66 -7.28 1.12 -0.49
N SER A 67 -6.08 1.47 -0.94
CA SER A 67 -5.11 0.51 -1.46
C SER A 67 -4.29 -0.17 -0.36
N GLY A 68 -4.03 0.56 0.71
CA GLY A 68 -3.20 0.14 1.83
C GLY A 68 -2.98 1.31 2.79
N GLY A 69 -2.14 1.09 3.79
CA GLY A 69 -1.77 2.13 4.76
C GLY A 69 -0.68 1.69 5.71
N TYR A 70 0.12 2.64 6.16
CA TYR A 70 1.08 2.51 7.25
C TYR A 70 0.49 3.01 8.57
N THR A 71 0.72 2.28 9.66
CA THR A 71 0.44 2.71 11.02
C THR A 71 1.62 2.41 11.94
N ARG A 72 2.06 3.41 12.71
CA ARG A 72 3.18 3.30 13.64
C ARG A 72 2.92 2.19 14.66
N GLY A 73 3.86 1.26 14.79
CA GLY A 73 3.77 0.12 15.70
C GLY A 73 2.95 -1.08 15.18
N GLU A 74 2.14 -0.90 14.13
CA GLU A 74 1.34 -1.98 13.53
C GLU A 74 1.90 -2.45 12.19
N GLY A 75 2.57 -1.56 11.45
CA GLY A 75 3.17 -1.84 10.15
C GLY A 75 2.29 -1.41 8.98
N ILE A 76 2.42 -2.12 7.86
CA ILE A 76 1.81 -1.83 6.57
C ILE A 76 0.73 -2.86 6.28
N MET A 77 -0.45 -2.39 5.90
CA MET A 77 -1.51 -3.22 5.36
C MET A 77 -1.72 -2.94 3.87
N VAL A 78 -2.02 -3.97 3.09
CA VAL A 78 -2.43 -3.88 1.68
C VAL A 78 -3.81 -4.48 1.55
N CYS A 79 -4.76 -3.73 0.97
CA CYS A 79 -6.14 -4.15 0.85
C CYS A 79 -6.35 -5.06 -0.36
N SER A 80 -6.31 -6.37 -0.13
CA SER A 80 -6.31 -7.39 -1.18
C SER A 80 -7.53 -7.30 -2.10
N ASN A 81 -8.70 -7.02 -1.53
CA ASN A 81 -9.96 -6.88 -2.26
C ASN A 81 -10.04 -5.65 -3.20
N TYR A 82 -9.01 -4.79 -3.22
CA TYR A 82 -8.87 -3.69 -4.18
C TYR A 82 -7.61 -3.78 -5.05
N MET A 83 -6.87 -4.89 -4.97
CA MET A 83 -5.62 -5.12 -5.69
C MET A 83 -5.78 -6.28 -6.65
N ASN A 84 -5.36 -6.12 -7.90
CA ASN A 84 -5.36 -7.22 -8.86
C ASN A 84 -4.04 -7.35 -9.64
N ILE A 85 -3.19 -6.32 -9.59
CA ILE A 85 -2.00 -6.22 -10.42
C ILE A 85 -0.76 -6.16 -9.53
N GLN A 86 0.27 -6.94 -9.88
CA GLN A 86 1.53 -7.01 -9.11
C GLN A 86 2.18 -5.63 -8.95
N ASP A 87 2.12 -4.81 -10.00
CA ASP A 87 2.70 -3.47 -9.98
C ASP A 87 1.92 -2.52 -9.05
N GLU A 88 0.59 -2.67 -8.92
CA GLU A 88 -0.18 -1.90 -7.94
C GLU A 88 0.26 -2.24 -6.51
N VAL A 89 0.40 -3.53 -6.19
CA VAL A 89 0.91 -3.97 -4.88
C VAL A 89 2.34 -3.46 -4.65
N ASN A 90 3.20 -3.50 -5.66
CA ASN A 90 4.57 -2.96 -5.56
C ASN A 90 4.55 -1.47 -5.20
N GLN A 91 3.70 -0.66 -5.87
CA GLN A 91 3.60 0.77 -5.60
C GLN A 91 3.07 1.07 -4.21
N VAL A 92 2.04 0.35 -3.75
CA VAL A 92 1.51 0.50 -2.38
C VAL A 92 2.58 0.19 -1.35
N VAL A 93 3.25 -0.96 -1.49
CA VAL A 93 4.32 -1.37 -0.56
C VAL A 93 5.44 -0.31 -0.50
N ILE A 94 5.87 0.22 -1.64
CA ILE A 94 6.89 1.28 -1.69
C ILE A 94 6.38 2.55 -1.01
N HIS A 95 5.16 2.98 -1.32
CA HIS A 95 4.55 4.20 -0.78
C HIS A 95 4.47 4.15 0.75
N GLU A 96 3.96 3.04 1.29
CA GLU A 96 3.82 2.88 2.74
C GLU A 96 5.17 2.69 3.46
N LEU A 97 6.17 2.10 2.79
CA LEU A 97 7.53 2.03 3.33
C LEU A 97 8.21 3.40 3.40
N ILE A 98 7.92 4.32 2.47
CA ILE A 98 8.40 5.70 2.54
C ILE A 98 7.80 6.40 3.75
N HIS A 99 6.48 6.25 3.98
CA HIS A 99 5.84 6.79 5.20
C HIS A 99 6.46 6.23 6.46
N ALA A 100 6.70 4.92 6.51
CA ALA A 100 7.38 4.28 7.63
C ALA A 100 8.80 4.83 7.84
N TYR A 101 9.54 5.05 6.76
CA TYR A 101 10.89 5.59 6.81
C TYR A 101 10.93 7.05 7.30
N ASP A 102 10.04 7.90 6.80
CA ASP A 102 9.96 9.29 7.23
C ASP A 102 9.54 9.40 8.71
N ASP A 103 8.57 8.60 9.15
CA ASP A 103 8.15 8.55 10.55
C ASP A 103 9.25 8.03 11.50
N CYS A 104 9.99 7.01 11.05
CA CYS A 104 11.16 6.48 11.74
C CYS A 104 12.23 7.56 11.92
N ARG A 105 12.60 8.22 10.82
CA ARG A 105 13.66 9.22 10.80
C ARG A 105 13.29 10.49 11.57
N ALA A 106 12.01 10.86 11.62
CA ALA A 106 11.56 12.01 12.40
C ALA A 106 11.60 11.77 13.92
N ALA A 107 11.61 10.52 14.36
CA ALA A 107 11.60 10.14 15.78
C ALA A 107 12.97 9.80 16.37
N ASN A 108 13.99 9.60 15.53
CA ASN A 108 15.37 9.29 15.92
C ASN A 108 16.31 10.48 15.66
#